data_AF-A0A062WWJ3-F1
#
_entry.id   AF-A0A062WWJ3-F1
#
_cell.length_a   1.000
_cell.length_b   1.000
_cell.length_c   1.000
_cell.angle_alpha   90.00
_cell.angle_beta   90.00
_cell.angle_gamma   90.00
#
_symmetry.space_group_name_H-M   'P 1'
#
loop_
_entity.id
_entity.type
_entity.pdbx_description
1 polymer ?
#
loop_
_entity_poly.entity_id
_entity_poly.type
_entity_poly.pdbx_seq_one_letter_code
_entity_poly.pdbx_strand_id
1 'polypeptide(L)' 'MVKGSSDLASGLLEAAPDAIVAVRDDGAIVLVNTQAERLFGYTRDELVGQPVEILIPVGVRAVHP' A
#
# COMPACT_ATOMS: atom_id res chain seq x y z
N MET A 1 -17.07 -18.18 -16.99
CA MET A 1 -16.80 -16.74 -16.85
C MET A 1 -17.16 -16.33 -15.42
N VAL A 2 -16.19 -16.37 -14.50
CA VAL A 2 -16.41 -15.96 -13.10
C VAL A 2 -15.23 -15.06 -12.69
N LYS A 3 -15.26 -13.80 -13.13
CA LYS A 3 -14.43 -12.72 -12.56
C LYS A 3 -15.30 -12.05 -11.51
N GLY A 4 -15.31 -12.58 -10.28
CA GLY A 4 -16.34 -12.22 -9.30
C GLY A 4 -15.87 -11.97 -7.88
N SER A 5 -14.55 -11.92 -7.61
CA SER A 5 -14.11 -11.80 -6.21
C SER A 5 -12.89 -10.90 -5.97
N SER A 6 -11.96 -10.69 -6.91
CA SER A 6 -10.79 -9.80 -6.68
C SER A 6 -11.10 -8.32 -6.89
N ASP A 7 -12.05 -7.98 -7.76
CA ASP A 7 -12.27 -6.61 -8.21
C ASP A 7 -13.06 -5.78 -7.18
N LEU A 8 -13.93 -6.43 -6.40
CA LEU A 8 -14.68 -5.77 -5.32
C LEU A 8 -13.77 -5.28 -4.19
N ALA A 9 -12.75 -6.09 -3.84
CA ALA A 9 -11.77 -5.71 -2.84
C ALA A 9 -10.94 -4.51 -3.32
N SER A 10 -10.49 -4.53 -4.57
CA SER A 10 -9.73 -3.42 -5.16
C SER A 10 -10.55 -2.14 -5.26
N GLY A 11 -11.82 -2.23 -5.69
CA GLY A 11 -12.71 -1.06 -5.78
C GLY A 11 -13.05 -0.44 -4.44
N LEU A 12 -13.22 -1.25 -3.38
CA LEU A 12 -13.47 -0.75 -2.03
C LEU A 12 -12.22 -0.08 -1.43
N LEU A 13 -11.04 -0.65 -1.69
CA LEU A 13 -9.74 -0.07 -1.29
C LEU A 13 -9.50 1.30 -1.91
N GLU A 14 -9.84 1.46 -3.19
CA GLU A 14 -9.73 2.75 -3.89
C GLU A 14 -10.75 3.78 -3.42
N ALA A 15 -11.94 3.34 -3.01
CA ALA A 15 -13.00 4.22 -2.51
C ALA A 15 -12.83 4.62 -1.04
N ALA A 16 -11.90 3.98 -0.31
CA ALA A 16 -11.65 4.30 1.08
C ALA A 16 -11.08 5.73 1.23
N PRO A 17 -11.54 6.51 2.23
CA PRO A 17 -11.04 7.85 2.47
C PRO A 17 -9.64 7.84 3.11
N ASP A 18 -9.25 6.74 3.74
CA ASP A 18 -7.95 6.57 4.39
C ASP A 18 -6.89 6.03 3.41
N ALA A 19 -5.63 6.40 3.65
CA ALA A 19 -4.49 5.81 2.96
C ALA A 19 -4.30 4.36 3.40
N ILE A 20 -4.31 3.43 2.44
CA ILE A 20 -4.16 1.99 2.71
C ILE A 20 -2.99 1.44 1.91
N VAL A 21 -2.11 0.73 2.62
CA VAL A 21 -0.96 0.00 2.09
C VAL A 21 -1.06 -1.42 2.63
N ALA A 22 -1.04 -2.41 1.74
CA ALA A 22 -0.94 -3.82 2.13
C ALA A 22 0.47 -4.32 1.86
N VAL A 23 1.01 -5.07 2.82
CA VAL A 23 2.35 -5.67 2.75
C VAL A 23 2.25 -7.19 2.88
N ARG A 24 3.19 -7.91 2.29
CA ARG A 24 3.40 -9.33 2.57
C ARG A 24 4.21 -9.49 3.86
N ASP A 25 4.25 -10.71 4.39
CA ASP A 25 5.04 -11.15 5.55
C ASP A 25 6.54 -10.77 5.49
N ASP A 26 7.10 -10.54 4.30
CA ASP A 26 8.48 -10.08 4.08
C ASP A 26 8.64 -8.54 4.11
N GLY A 27 7.55 -7.81 4.38
CA GLY A 27 7.52 -6.34 4.40
C GLY A 27 7.35 -5.69 3.03
N ALA A 28 7.29 -6.47 1.94
CA ALA A 28 7.11 -5.92 0.60
C ALA A 28 5.68 -5.44 0.37
N ILE A 29 5.52 -4.22 -0.12
CA ILE A 29 4.23 -3.64 -0.47
C ILE A 29 3.65 -4.40 -1.67
N VAL A 30 2.41 -4.88 -1.52
CA VAL A 30 1.69 -5.62 -2.56
C VAL A 30 0.49 -4.83 -3.12
N LEU A 31 -0.01 -3.84 -2.38
CA LEU A 31 -1.13 -3.01 -2.81
C LEU A 31 -1.08 -1.64 -2.16
N VAL A 32 -1.43 -0.61 -2.93
CA VAL A 32 -1.63 0.76 -2.44
C VAL A 32 -2.88 1.35 -3.09
N ASN A 33 -3.64 2.15 -2.35
CA ASN A 33 -4.76 2.91 -2.90
C ASN A 33 -4.33 4.34 -3.32
N THR A 34 -5.21 5.01 -4.07
CA THR A 34 -4.98 6.39 -4.52
C THR A 34 -4.73 7.37 -3.36
N GLN A 35 -5.33 7.13 -2.18
CA GLN A 35 -5.09 7.99 -1.01
C GLN A 35 -3.67 7.84 -0.45
N ALA A 36 -3.11 6.63 -0.45
CA ALA A 36 -1.72 6.38 -0.04
C ALA A 36 -0.74 7.08 -1.00
N GLU A 37 -1.00 7.02 -2.31
CA GLU A 37 -0.17 7.73 -3.29
C GLU A 37 -0.15 9.24 -3.01
N ARG A 38 -1.32 9.83 -2.74
CA ARG A 38 -1.46 11.26 -2.42
C ARG A 38 -0.81 11.64 -1.10
N LEU A 39 -0.94 10.80 -0.09
CA LEU A 39 -0.42 11.06 1.26
C LEU A 39 1.11 11.04 1.28
N PHE A 40 1.70 10.02 0.66
CA PHE A 40 3.15 9.82 0.69
C PHE A 40 3.88 10.45 -0.50
N GLY A 41 3.16 10.87 -1.54
CA GLY A 41 3.73 11.52 -2.72
C GLY A 41 4.44 10.57 -3.68
N TYR A 42 4.18 9.27 -3.57
CA TYR A 42 4.71 8.24 -4.46
C TYR A 42 3.59 7.66 -5.32
N THR A 43 3.93 7.25 -6.53
CA THR A 43 3.01 6.49 -7.39
C THR A 43 2.95 5.02 -6.95
N ARG A 44 1.89 4.31 -7.34
CA ARG A 44 1.80 2.86 -7.14
C ARG A 44 3.01 2.10 -7.65
N ASP A 45 3.50 2.44 -8.83
CA ASP A 45 4.61 1.74 -9.47
C ASP A 45 5.94 1.94 -8.71
N GLU A 46 6.06 3.04 -7.96
CA GLU A 46 7.21 3.30 -7.09
C GLU A 46 7.09 2.58 -5.74
N LEU A 47 5.88 2.27 -5.28
CA LEU A 47 5.66 1.62 -3.99
C LEU A 47 5.55 0.10 -4.08
N VAL A 48 4.86 -0.44 -5.09
CA VAL A 48 4.62 -1.88 -5.19
C VAL A 48 5.95 -2.61 -5.41
N GLY A 49 6.21 -3.61 -4.57
CA GLY A 49 7.46 -4.36 -4.54
C GLY A 49 8.57 -3.72 -3.71
N GLN A 50 8.39 -2.50 -3.21
CA GLN A 50 9.32 -1.88 -2.26
C GLN A 50 9.03 -2.34 -0.82
N PRO A 51 10.06 -2.34 0.05
CA PRO A 51 9.89 -2.50 1.48
C PRO A 51 9.09 -1.32 2.08
N VAL A 52 8.14 -1.59 2.97
CA VAL A 52 7.28 -0.58 3.60
C VAL A 52 8.05 0.51 4.36
N GLU A 53 9.28 0.23 4.74
CA GLU A 53 10.23 1.10 5.41
C GLU A 53 10.53 2.39 4.61
N ILE A 54 10.30 2.40 3.29
CA ILE A 54 10.38 3.61 2.47
C ILE A 54 9.39 4.68 2.94
N LEU A 55 8.23 4.27 3.47
CA LEU A 55 7.18 5.15 3.98
C LEU A 55 7.44 5.58 5.44
N ILE A 56 8.33 4.87 6.14
CA ILE A 56 8.65 5.13 7.55
C ILE A 56 9.74 6.22 7.63
N PRO A 57 9.51 7.32 8.36
CA PRO A 57 10.53 8.35 8.58
C PRO A 57 11.78 7.77 9.25
N VAL A 58 12.95 8.24 8.80
CA VAL A 58 14.26 7.70 9.21
C VAL A 58 14.47 7.67 10.74
N GLY A 59 13.89 8.62 11.47
CA GLY A 59 14.01 8.73 12.92
C GLY A 59 13.28 7.64 13.72
N VAL A 60 12.36 6.88 13.12
CA VAL A 60 11.59 5.83 13.79
C VAL A 60 11.75 4.44 13.16
N ARG A 61 12.56 4.32 12.09
CA ARG A 61 12.83 3.02 11.43
C ARG A 61 13.41 1.97 12.36
N ALA A 62 14.26 2.35 13.31
CA ALA A 62 14.91 1.42 14.24
C ALA A 62 13.96 0.78 15.27
N VAL A 63 12.72 1.29 15.38
CA VAL A 63 11.71 0.80 16.34
C VAL A 63 10.68 -0.09 15.64
N HIS A 64 10.71 -0.18 14.31
CA HIS A 64 9.83 -1.08 13.57
C HIS A 64 10.43 -2.50 13.58
N PRO A 65 9.71 -3.51 14.12
CA PRO A 65 10.17 -4.89 14.16
C PRO A 65 10.20 -5.53 12.77
#